data_AF-A0A9P0JGL8-F1
#
_entry.id   AF-A0A9P0JGL8-F1
#
_cell.length_a   1.000
_cell.length_b   1.000
_cell.length_c   1.000
_cell.angle_alpha   90.00
_cell.angle_beta   90.00
_cell.angle_gamma   90.00
#
_symmetry.space_group_name_H-M   'P 1'
#
loop_
_entity.id
_entity.type
_entity.pdbx_description
1 polymer ?
#
loop_
_entity_poly.entity_id
_entity_poly.type
_entity_poly.pdbx_seq_one_letter_code
_entity_poly.pdbx_strand_id
1 'polypeptide(L)'
;MISVKNVHANKRHTASSASSLSILSERNIEYNQLVDFISDKNLEAQFYDDDKLQGSQIFKLNKMGKQQFMSIPDRRVIDKSTFKRLKNKAVVVTAEDRRKKAEDLMADRERLESESAARKQKLQSYDVLRTKGKQLAQLDDEANKKSNYLLARAQQLRQDQEDEIKHCNSLILSTKCHAIRNAQIAEKQLIQKEMKEEERRLEEMMERERALAAKELEKAAEVERLKKKFQAVEVEKQIKENEIAREMELARMAEEAMIRAEAVNKIRHDEAENYKKRMEKQAQLRKEYMLLNAQIRDSKKLEEEMNNIEVLQIQEYTRKKNEREIAFEREQQKQKLLKEKSIAKIQASQQATYDLRATKDELNALRVRDQVEREWRRKEREEAIKKAAVEEELNAIRRKQIEDQRRAYAFEIQREKEETEKIAKLNIEDIKKSKEMDEKNKMVISNIIIWEFLDEIILFNLENYTFYFKTCILFNINKLVK
;
A
#
# COMPACT_ATOMS: atom_id res chain seq x y z
N MET A 1 7.08 11.63 13.24
CA MET A 1 6.17 12.75 12.90
C MET A 1 7.00 14.03 12.86
N ILE A 2 6.82 14.88 11.84
CA ILE A 2 7.48 16.19 11.72
C ILE A 2 6.37 17.24 11.64
N SER A 3 6.46 18.32 12.40
CA SER A 3 5.56 19.47 12.27
C SER A 3 6.27 20.76 12.64
N VAL A 4 7.05 21.29 11.69
CA VAL A 4 7.55 22.67 11.74
C VAL A 4 6.47 23.58 11.14
N LYS A 5 6.03 24.61 11.89
CA LYS A 5 5.36 25.78 11.31
C LYS A 5 5.87 27.06 11.95
N ASN A 6 6.15 28.03 11.08
CA ASN A 6 6.62 29.37 11.43
C ASN A 6 5.48 30.22 12.01
N VAL A 7 5.82 31.37 12.61
CA VAL A 7 5.53 32.69 12.02
C VAL A 7 6.43 33.75 12.67
N HIS A 8 6.91 34.72 11.87
CA HIS A 8 7.63 35.90 12.37
C HIS A 8 6.66 36.99 12.85
N ALA A 9 7.05 37.75 13.87
CA ALA A 9 6.42 39.03 14.22
C ALA A 9 7.49 40.09 14.53
N ASN A 10 7.77 40.95 13.54
CA ASN A 10 8.66 42.10 13.70
C ASN A 10 7.92 43.30 14.31
N LYS A 11 8.45 43.93 15.36
CA LYS A 11 8.42 45.40 15.55
C LYS A 11 9.28 45.91 16.72
N ARG A 12 10.35 46.62 16.35
CA ARG A 12 10.79 47.94 16.87
C ARG A 12 10.69 48.19 18.39
N HIS A 13 11.83 48.35 19.05
CA HIS A 13 12.01 49.40 20.06
C HIS A 13 13.44 49.98 20.00
N THR A 14 13.52 51.31 20.19
CA THR A 14 14.68 52.13 20.62
C THR A 14 16.06 51.94 19.95
N ALA A 15 16.61 53.04 19.43
CA ALA A 15 17.96 53.12 18.88
C ALA A 15 18.93 53.85 19.84
N SER A 16 20.24 53.62 19.64
CA SER A 16 21.37 54.45 20.11
C SER A 16 21.63 54.53 21.64
N SER A 17 22.87 54.75 22.11
CA SER A 17 24.14 54.94 21.38
C SER A 17 25.38 54.57 22.21
N ALA A 18 26.47 54.26 21.48
CA ALA A 18 27.89 54.52 21.75
C ALA A 18 28.49 54.40 23.17
N SER A 19 29.49 53.52 23.25
CA SER A 19 30.64 53.65 24.16
C SER A 19 31.72 54.57 23.54
N SER A 20 32.24 55.54 24.29
CA SER A 20 33.52 56.21 23.98
C SER A 20 34.08 56.94 25.20
N LEU A 21 35.36 56.72 25.51
CA LEU A 21 36.09 57.45 26.55
C LEU A 21 37.16 58.35 25.91
N SER A 22 37.29 59.56 26.50
CA SER A 22 38.49 60.41 26.57
C SER A 22 39.08 61.09 25.31
N ILE A 23 39.93 62.08 25.63
CA ILE A 23 40.89 62.83 24.80
C ILE A 23 40.35 64.11 24.10
N LEU A 24 41.25 65.09 24.01
CA LEU A 24 41.05 66.52 23.79
C LEU A 24 41.32 66.94 22.33
N SER A 25 41.04 68.23 22.05
CA SER A 25 41.64 69.06 20.98
C SER A 25 41.07 68.82 19.56
N GLU A 26 40.98 69.81 18.64
CA GLU A 26 41.46 71.21 18.64
C GLU A 26 40.41 72.23 18.14
N ARG A 27 40.60 73.48 18.57
CA ARG A 27 40.36 74.80 17.91
C ARG A 27 39.30 74.91 16.79
N ASN A 28 38.49 75.97 16.89
CA ASN A 28 38.32 76.91 15.78
C ASN A 28 38.22 78.36 16.30
N ILE A 29 38.48 79.34 15.44
CA ILE A 29 38.62 80.76 15.76
C ILE A 29 37.63 81.55 14.91
N GLU A 30 36.90 82.50 15.52
CA GLU A 30 36.34 83.63 14.77
C GLU A 30 36.23 84.88 15.66
N TYR A 31 36.14 86.05 15.02
CA TYR A 31 36.43 87.35 15.63
C TYR A 31 35.22 88.03 16.26
N ASN A 32 35.42 88.80 17.35
CA ASN A 32 34.87 90.17 17.38
C ASN A 32 35.56 91.15 18.36
N GLN A 33 35.73 92.35 17.81
CA GLN A 33 35.89 93.72 18.34
C GLN A 33 35.13 94.06 19.65
N LEU A 34 35.45 95.12 20.44
CA LEU A 34 36.53 96.15 20.47
C LEU A 34 36.46 96.94 21.82
N VAL A 35 37.48 97.77 22.11
CA VAL A 35 37.52 98.93 23.05
C VAL A 35 37.66 98.65 24.57
N ASP A 36 38.80 99.06 25.14
CA ASP A 36 38.90 99.52 26.54
C ASP A 36 38.48 100.99 26.63
N PHE A 37 37.67 101.36 27.63
CA PHE A 37 37.30 102.76 27.89
C PHE A 37 37.64 103.17 29.34
N ILE A 38 38.43 104.23 29.50
CA ILE A 38 38.68 104.88 30.79
C ILE A 38 37.55 105.88 31.06
N SER A 39 37.06 105.95 32.30
CA SER A 39 36.44 107.19 32.80
C SER A 39 36.86 107.48 34.24
N ASP A 40 37.52 108.63 34.41
CA ASP A 40 37.63 109.34 35.68
C ASP A 40 36.26 109.92 36.12
N LYS A 41 36.32 110.64 37.26
CA LYS A 41 35.44 111.70 37.80
C LYS A 41 34.63 111.27 39.04
N ASN A 42 34.99 111.76 40.23
CA ASN A 42 34.66 113.08 40.85
C ASN A 42 33.44 112.95 41.80
N LEU A 43 33.17 113.78 42.82
CA LEU A 43 33.77 115.04 43.31
C LEU A 43 33.43 115.25 44.83
N GLU A 44 34.19 116.09 45.55
CA GLU A 44 33.74 117.00 46.64
C GLU A 44 33.06 116.46 47.95
N ALA A 45 32.99 117.16 49.10
CA ALA A 45 33.56 118.43 49.60
C ALA A 45 33.55 118.53 51.16
N GLN A 46 34.07 119.66 51.69
CA GLN A 46 33.93 120.25 53.05
C GLN A 46 34.86 119.66 54.14
N PHE A 47 35.79 120.41 54.79
CA PHE A 47 35.70 121.67 55.59
C PHE A 47 34.91 121.47 56.90
N TYR A 48 35.44 121.81 58.09
CA TYR A 48 35.96 123.13 58.52
C TYR A 48 37.25 123.12 59.37
N ASP A 49 37.77 124.32 59.61
CA ASP A 49 38.92 124.72 60.43
C ASP A 49 38.66 124.68 61.96
N ASP A 50 39.71 124.85 62.78
CA ASP A 50 39.77 126.02 63.69
C ASP A 50 41.20 126.27 64.23
N ASP A 51 41.52 127.54 64.49
CA ASP A 51 42.82 128.02 64.99
C ASP A 51 42.71 128.42 66.47
N LYS A 52 43.79 128.33 67.28
CA LYS A 52 43.79 128.97 68.61
C LYS A 52 45.17 129.33 69.18
N LEU A 53 45.43 130.64 69.20
CA LEU A 53 46.49 131.26 70.00
C LEU A 53 46.04 131.49 71.46
N GLN A 54 46.88 131.08 72.39
CA GLN A 54 46.98 131.63 73.76
C GLN A 54 48.46 131.69 74.13
N GLY A 55 48.93 132.56 75.02
CA GLY A 55 48.22 133.59 75.78
C GLY A 55 49.18 134.13 76.84
N SER A 56 49.67 135.36 76.66
CA SER A 56 50.75 135.96 77.45
C SER A 56 50.49 135.99 78.97
N GLN A 57 51.54 135.83 79.77
CA GLN A 57 51.70 136.69 80.95
C GLN A 57 53.17 136.90 81.37
N ILE A 58 53.57 138.18 81.42
CA ILE A 58 54.80 138.67 82.06
C ILE A 58 54.37 139.40 83.32
N PHE A 59 54.91 139.01 84.48
CA PHE A 59 54.82 139.82 85.70
C PHE A 59 56.11 140.58 85.96
N LYS A 60 55.98 141.80 86.50
CA LYS A 60 57.07 142.79 86.61
C LYS A 60 57.56 142.94 88.05
N LEU A 61 58.88 143.15 88.16
CA LEU A 61 59.61 144.06 89.07
C LEU A 61 58.93 144.53 90.36
N ASN A 62 59.66 144.45 91.49
CA ASN A 62 59.93 145.57 92.42
C ASN A 62 60.89 145.13 93.57
N LYS A 63 61.51 145.99 94.41
CA LYS A 63 62.22 147.28 94.18
C LYS A 63 62.95 147.72 95.47
N MET A 64 64.27 147.99 95.37
CA MET A 64 65.12 148.89 96.19
C MET A 64 64.73 149.28 97.64
N GLY A 65 65.62 149.01 98.61
CA GLY A 65 65.77 149.81 99.84
C GLY A 65 66.38 149.04 101.03
N LYS A 66 67.03 149.69 102.02
CA LYS A 66 67.56 151.06 102.12
C LYS A 66 68.67 151.08 103.20
N GLN A 67 69.55 152.08 103.17
CA GLN A 67 70.56 152.29 104.22
C GLN A 67 69.94 152.94 105.48
N GLN A 68 70.48 152.64 106.65
CA GLN A 68 70.31 153.44 107.88
C GLN A 68 71.66 153.62 108.60
N PHE A 69 71.71 154.55 109.55
CA PHE A 69 72.91 155.20 110.07
C PHE A 69 72.82 155.35 111.61
N MET A 70 73.95 155.66 112.26
CA MET A 70 74.11 155.90 113.71
C MET A 70 73.99 154.64 114.61
N SER A 71 74.56 154.61 115.82
CA SER A 71 75.27 155.65 116.59
C SER A 71 76.60 155.13 117.21
N ILE A 72 77.47 156.04 117.66
CA ILE A 72 78.77 155.73 118.29
C ILE A 72 78.65 155.82 119.82
N PRO A 73 79.22 154.85 120.55
CA PRO A 73 79.90 155.19 121.81
C PRO A 73 81.27 154.50 121.99
N ASP A 74 82.28 155.33 122.27
CA ASP A 74 83.52 155.12 123.04
C ASP A 74 84.12 153.70 123.26
N ARG A 75 84.62 153.08 122.18
CA ARG A 75 85.99 152.51 122.18
C ARG A 75 86.54 152.35 120.77
N ARG A 76 87.72 152.92 120.48
CA ARG A 76 88.31 152.88 119.12
C ARG A 76 89.07 151.58 118.87
N VAL A 77 88.46 150.69 118.07
CA VAL A 77 89.12 149.57 117.38
C VAL A 77 88.75 149.65 115.90
N ILE A 78 89.70 149.45 114.98
CA ILE A 78 89.50 149.61 113.54
C ILE A 78 89.42 148.24 112.85
N ASP A 79 88.38 148.04 112.03
CA ASP A 79 88.18 146.82 111.24
C ASP A 79 89.21 146.63 110.11
N LYS A 80 89.54 145.37 109.80
CA LYS A 80 90.46 144.94 108.75
C LYS A 80 90.04 145.37 107.34
N SER A 81 88.75 145.43 107.00
CA SER A 81 88.31 145.93 105.68
C SER A 81 88.57 147.43 105.56
N THR A 82 88.31 148.17 106.63
CA THR A 82 88.57 149.62 106.70
C THR A 82 90.06 149.93 106.68
N PHE A 83 90.88 149.14 107.39
CA PHE A 83 92.34 149.23 107.34
C PHE A 83 92.91 148.95 105.94
N LYS A 84 92.47 147.88 105.26
CA LYS A 84 92.86 147.62 103.86
C LYS A 84 92.41 148.73 102.91
N ARG A 85 91.19 149.26 103.08
CA ARG A 85 90.67 150.38 102.27
C ARG A 85 91.48 151.67 102.46
N LEU A 86 91.93 151.96 103.68
CA LEU A 86 92.82 153.08 103.96
C LEU A 86 94.22 152.85 103.39
N LYS A 87 94.82 151.67 103.63
CA LYS A 87 96.14 151.31 103.08
C LYS A 87 96.19 151.41 101.55
N ASN A 88 95.16 150.92 100.86
CA ASN A 88 95.06 150.97 99.40
C ASN A 88 94.75 152.38 98.85
N LYS A 89 94.25 153.32 99.68
CA LYS A 89 94.06 154.73 99.33
C LYS A 89 95.25 155.63 99.72
N ALA A 90 96.14 155.15 100.59
CA ALA A 90 97.33 155.88 101.03
C ALA A 90 98.52 155.74 100.05
N VAL A 91 98.46 154.81 99.10
CA VAL A 91 99.45 154.69 98.01
C VAL A 91 99.15 155.76 96.96
N VAL A 92 100.11 156.65 96.71
CA VAL A 92 100.01 157.67 95.67
C VAL A 92 100.11 157.00 94.30
N VAL A 93 98.99 156.90 93.59
CA VAL A 93 98.90 156.24 92.29
C VAL A 93 99.55 157.10 91.21
N THR A 94 100.61 156.58 90.58
CA THR A 94 101.36 157.27 89.52
C THR A 94 100.52 157.46 88.25
N ALA A 95 101.09 158.13 87.24
CA ALA A 95 100.46 158.21 85.92
C ALA A 95 100.49 156.85 85.18
N GLU A 96 101.52 156.04 85.41
CA GLU A 96 101.75 154.76 84.72
C GLU A 96 100.84 153.64 85.26
N ASP A 97 100.62 153.60 86.58
CA ASP A 97 99.66 152.67 87.23
C ASP A 97 98.21 152.86 86.75
N ARG A 98 97.89 154.05 86.23
CA ARG A 98 96.60 154.36 85.60
C ARG A 98 96.52 153.93 84.13
N ARG A 99 97.65 153.85 83.41
CA ARG A 99 97.70 153.31 82.05
C ARG A 99 97.52 151.80 82.04
N LYS A 100 98.31 151.07 82.84
CA LYS A 100 98.22 149.60 82.92
C LYS A 100 96.80 149.11 83.23
N LYS A 101 96.12 149.73 84.20
CA LYS A 101 94.71 149.40 84.51
C LYS A 101 93.70 149.73 83.40
N ALA A 102 94.01 150.67 82.52
CA ALA A 102 93.18 150.94 81.34
C ALA A 102 93.47 149.92 80.22
N GLU A 103 94.73 149.51 80.06
CA GLU A 103 95.17 148.44 79.16
C GLU A 103 94.56 147.08 79.56
N ASP A 104 94.62 146.71 80.85
CA ASP A 104 94.00 145.51 81.43
C ASP A 104 92.48 145.46 81.13
N LEU A 105 91.77 146.57 81.37
CA LEU A 105 90.33 146.69 81.12
C LEU A 105 89.97 146.66 79.62
N MET A 106 90.89 147.09 78.75
CA MET A 106 90.71 147.04 77.30
C MET A 106 90.89 145.60 76.77
N ALA A 107 91.89 144.87 77.27
CA ALA A 107 92.11 143.47 76.95
C ALA A 107 90.99 142.54 77.45
N ASP A 108 90.46 142.75 78.67
CA ASP A 108 89.31 142.01 79.19
C ASP A 108 88.05 142.25 78.33
N ARG A 109 87.86 143.48 77.81
CA ARG A 109 86.76 143.83 76.90
C ARG A 109 86.92 143.14 75.54
N GLU A 110 88.11 143.15 74.96
CA GLU A 110 88.41 142.51 73.67
C GLU A 110 88.18 140.99 73.74
N ARG A 111 88.57 140.32 74.83
CA ARG A 111 88.28 138.89 75.04
C ARG A 111 86.77 138.61 75.01
N LEU A 112 85.97 139.42 75.72
CA LEU A 112 84.50 139.27 75.76
C LEU A 112 83.83 139.53 74.41
N GLU A 113 84.36 140.47 73.62
CA GLU A 113 83.87 140.76 72.28
C GLU A 113 84.19 139.62 71.29
N SER A 114 85.38 139.02 71.39
CA SER A 114 85.76 137.80 70.66
C SER A 114 84.88 136.59 71.01
N GLU A 115 84.62 136.35 72.30
CA GLU A 115 83.69 135.30 72.76
C GLU A 115 82.24 135.49 72.26
N SER A 116 81.83 136.75 72.05
CA SER A 116 80.53 137.11 71.49
C SER A 116 80.48 136.85 69.98
N ALA A 117 81.53 137.25 69.24
CA ALA A 117 81.67 137.00 67.81
C ALA A 117 81.68 135.49 67.48
N ALA A 118 82.41 134.69 68.26
CA ALA A 118 82.43 133.23 68.12
C ALA A 118 81.04 132.60 68.38
N ARG A 119 80.30 133.10 69.38
CA ARG A 119 78.90 132.69 69.60
C ARG A 119 77.98 133.09 68.44
N LYS A 120 78.18 134.26 67.83
CA LYS A 120 77.40 134.73 66.67
C LYS A 120 77.62 133.86 65.43
N GLN A 121 78.87 133.52 65.10
CA GLN A 121 79.16 132.57 64.01
C GLN A 121 78.53 131.19 64.26
N LYS A 122 78.63 130.68 65.51
CA LYS A 122 78.02 129.40 65.89
C LYS A 122 76.48 129.42 65.82
N LEU A 123 75.85 130.58 65.93
CA LEU A 123 74.40 130.72 65.72
C LEU A 123 74.05 130.64 64.22
N GLN A 124 74.79 131.34 63.37
CA GLN A 124 74.54 131.43 61.92
C GLN A 124 74.64 130.09 61.19
N SER A 125 75.47 129.14 61.66
CA SER A 125 75.53 127.80 61.06
C SER A 125 74.26 126.97 61.28
N TYR A 126 73.52 127.20 62.37
CA TYR A 126 72.24 126.54 62.60
C TYR A 126 71.13 127.06 61.68
N ASP A 127 71.15 128.35 61.29
CA ASP A 127 70.18 128.87 60.31
C ASP A 127 70.37 128.23 58.92
N VAL A 128 71.61 128.01 58.49
CA VAL A 128 71.90 127.26 57.25
C VAL A 128 71.33 125.83 57.33
N LEU A 129 71.57 125.13 58.45
CA LEU A 129 71.00 123.81 58.71
C LEU A 129 69.46 123.81 58.76
N ARG A 130 68.84 124.90 59.22
CA ARG A 130 67.38 125.08 59.26
C ARG A 130 66.76 125.20 57.87
N THR A 131 67.47 125.76 56.89
CA THR A 131 66.99 125.80 55.49
C THR A 131 66.96 124.42 54.83
N LYS A 132 67.82 123.49 55.24
CA LYS A 132 67.91 122.12 54.72
C LYS A 132 67.31 121.11 55.71
N GLY A 133 66.02 121.28 55.99
CA GLY A 133 65.27 120.42 56.92
C GLY A 133 65.17 118.96 56.46
N LYS A 134 65.24 118.02 57.43
CA LYS A 134 65.27 116.56 57.15
C LYS A 134 64.05 116.02 56.38
N GLN A 135 62.87 116.63 56.56
CA GLN A 135 61.65 116.22 55.84
C GLN A 135 61.68 116.64 54.37
N LEU A 136 62.23 117.82 54.06
CA LEU A 136 62.46 118.24 52.67
C LEU A 136 63.43 117.27 52.00
N ALA A 137 64.56 116.96 52.64
CA ALA A 137 65.53 116.00 52.12
C ALA A 137 64.95 114.60 51.85
N GLN A 138 63.98 114.12 52.63
CA GLN A 138 63.32 112.84 52.38
C GLN A 138 62.36 112.88 51.18
N LEU A 139 61.61 113.97 51.02
CA LEU A 139 60.75 114.18 49.85
C LEU A 139 61.60 114.39 48.58
N ASP A 140 62.71 115.13 48.68
CA ASP A 140 63.71 115.29 47.64
C ASP A 140 64.33 113.93 47.25
N ASP A 141 64.72 113.10 48.22
CA ASP A 141 65.26 111.75 47.96
C ASP A 141 64.25 110.83 47.25
N GLU A 142 62.96 110.90 47.59
CA GLU A 142 61.92 110.17 46.86
C GLU A 142 61.66 110.72 45.46
N ALA A 143 61.62 112.05 45.31
CA ALA A 143 61.50 112.71 44.01
C ALA A 143 62.70 112.36 43.11
N ASN A 144 63.91 112.37 43.66
CA ASN A 144 65.14 111.97 42.98
C ASN A 144 65.12 110.48 42.59
N LYS A 145 64.66 109.56 43.45
CA LYS A 145 64.48 108.14 43.09
C LYS A 145 63.48 107.95 41.95
N LYS A 146 62.33 108.63 42.02
CA LYS A 146 61.28 108.59 40.98
C LYS A 146 61.79 109.18 39.66
N SER A 147 62.47 110.33 39.71
CA SER A 147 63.13 110.99 38.58
C SER A 147 64.21 110.10 37.93
N ASN A 148 65.11 109.53 38.74
CA ASN A 148 66.17 108.64 38.26
C ASN A 148 65.60 107.34 37.65
N TYR A 149 64.53 106.78 38.22
CA TYR A 149 63.83 105.62 37.63
C TYR A 149 63.18 105.98 36.28
N LEU A 150 62.52 107.14 36.18
CA LEU A 150 61.95 107.62 34.91
C LEU A 150 63.03 107.89 33.86
N LEU A 151 64.16 108.50 34.27
CA LEU A 151 65.31 108.75 33.40
C LEU A 151 65.94 107.43 32.92
N ALA A 152 66.18 106.46 33.82
CA ALA A 152 66.71 105.15 33.46
C ALA A 152 65.75 104.37 32.55
N ARG A 153 64.44 104.41 32.81
CA ARG A 153 63.43 103.80 31.94
C ARG A 153 63.35 104.48 30.57
N ALA A 154 63.51 105.80 30.50
CA ALA A 154 63.58 106.53 29.23
C ALA A 154 64.87 106.26 28.46
N GLN A 155 66.00 106.06 29.16
CA GLN A 155 67.26 105.62 28.56
C GLN A 155 67.15 104.18 28.02
N GLN A 156 66.58 103.26 28.78
CA GLN A 156 66.32 101.90 28.34
C GLN A 156 65.38 101.87 27.12
N LEU A 157 64.26 102.60 27.15
CA LEU A 157 63.34 102.69 26.01
C LEU A 157 63.96 103.33 24.77
N ARG A 158 64.99 104.16 24.92
CA ARG A 158 65.79 104.64 23.77
C ARG A 158 66.70 103.54 23.22
N GLN A 159 67.37 102.78 24.09
CA GLN A 159 68.22 101.65 23.70
C GLN A 159 67.40 100.53 23.04
N ASP A 160 66.23 100.19 23.57
CA ASP A 160 65.27 99.26 22.97
C ASP A 160 64.75 99.72 21.58
N GLN A 161 64.94 101.00 21.24
CA GLN A 161 64.64 101.56 19.92
C GLN A 161 65.85 101.63 18.97
N GLU A 162 67.06 101.30 19.42
CA GLU A 162 68.25 101.18 18.55
C GLU A 162 68.14 99.88 17.72
N ASP A 163 68.39 99.95 16.42
CA ASP A 163 68.06 98.84 15.51
C ASP A 163 68.92 97.59 15.74
N GLU A 164 70.14 97.74 16.29
CA GLU A 164 70.97 96.64 16.76
C GLU A 164 70.31 95.87 17.92
N ILE A 165 69.67 96.58 18.85
CA ILE A 165 68.93 95.98 19.98
C ILE A 165 67.65 95.32 19.49
N LYS A 166 66.94 95.92 18.52
CA LYS A 166 65.80 95.25 17.84
C LYS A 166 66.23 93.97 17.14
N HIS A 167 67.37 93.97 16.45
CA HIS A 167 67.92 92.78 15.80
C HIS A 167 68.28 91.70 16.83
N CYS A 168 68.94 92.06 17.94
CA CYS A 168 69.22 91.16 19.05
C CYS A 168 67.93 90.58 19.66
N ASN A 169 66.91 91.40 19.88
CA ASN A 169 65.60 90.95 20.39
C ASN A 169 64.90 89.98 19.42
N SER A 170 65.01 90.22 18.10
CA SER A 170 64.52 89.29 17.06
C SER A 170 65.29 87.96 17.07
N LEU A 171 66.61 87.99 17.25
CA LEU A 171 67.45 86.79 17.34
C LEU A 171 67.15 85.98 18.61
N ILE A 172 66.94 86.66 19.75
CA ILE A 172 66.50 86.06 21.02
C ILE A 172 65.11 85.40 20.86
N LEU A 173 64.16 86.06 20.20
CA LEU A 173 62.84 85.50 19.93
C LEU A 173 62.93 84.27 19.03
N SER A 174 63.69 84.34 17.92
CA SER A 174 63.95 83.20 17.05
C SER A 174 64.56 82.02 17.82
N THR A 175 65.55 82.28 18.66
CA THR A 175 66.21 81.26 19.50
C THR A 175 65.24 80.61 20.48
N LYS A 176 64.34 81.38 21.10
CA LYS A 176 63.26 80.86 21.96
C LYS A 176 62.29 79.97 21.16
N CYS A 177 61.87 80.38 19.97
CA CYS A 177 61.02 79.58 19.09
C CYS A 177 61.71 78.29 18.63
N HIS A 178 63.01 78.32 18.35
CA HIS A 178 63.80 77.13 18.03
C HIS A 178 63.93 76.19 19.24
N ALA A 179 64.16 76.69 20.45
CA ALA A 179 64.19 75.88 21.66
C ALA A 179 62.85 75.16 21.91
N ILE A 180 61.72 75.87 21.80
CA ILE A 180 60.37 75.29 21.94
C ILE A 180 60.11 74.24 20.84
N ARG A 181 60.44 74.55 19.58
CA ARG A 181 60.29 73.60 18.46
C ARG A 181 61.14 72.33 18.67
N ASN A 182 62.37 72.47 19.15
CA ASN A 182 63.24 71.32 19.41
C ASN A 182 62.70 70.45 20.55
N ALA A 183 62.14 71.05 21.60
CA ALA A 183 61.46 70.33 22.67
C ALA A 183 60.24 69.55 22.15
N GLN A 184 59.37 70.20 21.35
CA GLN A 184 58.20 69.56 20.72
C GLN A 184 58.58 68.42 19.76
N ILE A 185 59.70 68.55 19.04
CA ILE A 185 60.23 67.47 18.18
C ILE A 185 60.72 66.29 19.03
N ALA A 186 61.42 66.55 20.13
CA ALA A 186 61.88 65.50 21.05
C ALA A 186 60.71 64.78 21.75
N GLU A 187 59.71 65.53 22.21
CA GLU A 187 58.44 65.04 22.77
C GLU A 187 57.70 64.15 21.76
N LYS A 188 57.49 64.62 20.53
CA LYS A 188 56.87 63.83 19.46
C LYS A 188 57.66 62.55 19.13
N GLN A 189 58.99 62.61 19.16
CA GLN A 189 59.84 61.42 18.96
C GLN A 189 59.79 60.44 20.15
N LEU A 190 59.57 60.92 21.37
CA LEU A 190 59.36 60.07 22.55
C LEU A 190 58.01 59.34 22.44
N ILE A 191 56.92 60.07 22.21
CA ILE A 191 55.58 59.50 22.00
C ILE A 191 55.60 58.47 20.87
N GLN A 192 56.29 58.74 19.75
CA GLN A 192 56.43 57.78 18.65
C GLN A 192 57.27 56.54 18.98
N LYS A 193 58.11 56.55 20.02
CA LYS A 193 58.82 55.36 20.51
C LYS A 193 57.93 54.56 21.47
N GLU A 194 57.25 55.25 22.38
CA GLU A 194 56.35 54.64 23.36
C GLU A 194 55.16 53.94 22.69
N MET A 195 54.54 54.59 21.69
CA MET A 195 53.49 53.97 20.87
C MET A 195 53.99 52.70 20.19
N LYS A 196 55.18 52.72 19.59
CA LYS A 196 55.76 51.55 18.91
C LYS A 196 56.13 50.41 19.86
N GLU A 197 56.53 50.72 21.08
CA GLU A 197 56.85 49.71 22.08
C GLU A 197 55.59 49.04 22.63
N GLU A 198 54.48 49.79 22.81
CA GLU A 198 53.19 49.20 23.17
C GLU A 198 52.53 48.45 21.98
N GLU A 199 52.66 48.94 20.74
CA GLU A 199 52.30 48.19 19.52
C GLU A 199 53.04 46.85 19.48
N ARG A 200 54.37 46.85 19.65
CA ARG A 200 55.21 45.64 19.71
C ARG A 200 54.79 44.70 20.83
N ARG A 201 54.44 45.23 22.01
CA ARG A 201 53.95 44.45 23.16
C ARG A 201 52.58 43.81 22.89
N LEU A 202 51.69 44.50 22.18
CA LEU A 202 50.38 43.98 21.77
C LEU A 202 50.53 42.91 20.67
N GLU A 203 51.43 43.09 19.70
CA GLU A 203 51.79 42.05 18.72
C GLU A 203 52.30 40.78 19.40
N GLU A 204 53.22 40.89 20.36
CA GLU A 204 53.68 39.74 21.15
C GLU A 204 52.54 39.12 22.00
N MET A 205 51.52 39.88 22.41
CA MET A 205 50.37 39.34 23.14
C MET A 205 49.48 38.51 22.20
N MET A 206 49.12 39.06 21.04
CA MET A 206 48.29 38.38 20.04
C MET A 206 48.95 37.11 19.50
N GLU A 207 50.26 37.11 19.24
CA GLU A 207 50.95 35.90 18.76
C GLU A 207 51.06 34.82 19.85
N ARG A 208 51.16 35.21 21.14
CA ARG A 208 51.05 34.24 22.26
C ARG A 208 49.65 33.62 22.33
N GLU A 209 48.59 34.42 22.22
CA GLU A 209 47.20 33.91 22.21
C GLU A 209 46.94 33.00 21.01
N ARG A 210 47.40 33.38 19.81
CA ARG A 210 47.35 32.57 18.60
C ARG A 210 48.08 31.24 18.76
N ALA A 211 49.29 31.24 19.33
CA ALA A 211 50.07 30.03 19.59
C ALA A 211 49.41 29.13 20.65
N LEU A 212 48.77 29.70 21.67
CA LEU A 212 47.96 28.95 22.64
C LEU A 212 46.73 28.31 21.96
N ALA A 213 45.96 29.07 21.18
CA ALA A 213 44.79 28.55 20.46
C ALA A 213 45.16 27.43 19.47
N ALA A 214 46.27 27.57 18.73
CA ALA A 214 46.79 26.51 17.87
C ALA A 214 47.14 25.23 18.65
N LYS A 215 47.78 25.38 19.82
CA LYS A 215 48.13 24.28 20.72
C LYS A 215 46.92 23.63 21.40
N GLU A 216 45.82 24.35 21.58
CA GLU A 216 44.56 23.79 22.07
C GLU A 216 43.82 23.00 20.98
N LEU A 217 43.83 23.47 19.75
CA LEU A 217 43.33 22.71 18.59
C LEU A 217 44.14 21.42 18.36
N GLU A 218 45.47 21.47 18.50
CA GLU A 218 46.34 20.29 18.44
C GLU A 218 45.99 19.25 19.53
N LYS A 219 45.84 19.68 20.79
CA LYS A 219 45.39 18.80 21.88
C LYS A 219 44.01 18.19 21.61
N ALA A 220 43.07 18.98 21.10
CA ALA A 220 41.72 18.51 20.78
C ALA A 220 41.76 17.43 19.68
N ALA A 221 42.57 17.65 18.64
CA ALA A 221 42.78 16.68 17.57
C ALA A 221 43.44 15.37 18.07
N GLU A 222 44.42 15.43 18.98
CA GLU A 222 45.01 14.21 19.55
C GLU A 222 44.01 13.47 20.45
N VAL A 223 43.20 14.17 21.24
CA VAL A 223 42.11 13.56 22.03
C VAL A 223 41.08 12.87 21.12
N GLU A 224 40.74 13.46 19.98
CA GLU A 224 39.88 12.82 18.98
C GLU A 224 40.55 11.58 18.34
N ARG A 225 41.85 11.68 18.01
CA ARG A 225 42.64 10.57 17.47
C ARG A 225 42.76 9.40 18.45
N LEU A 226 42.89 9.68 19.75
CA LEU A 226 42.87 8.68 20.82
C LEU A 226 41.48 8.04 20.96
N LYS A 227 40.40 8.83 20.95
CA LYS A 227 39.02 8.28 20.94
C LYS A 227 38.77 7.34 19.78
N LYS A 228 39.22 7.70 18.56
CA LYS A 228 39.14 6.84 17.36
C LYS A 228 39.95 5.53 17.52
N LYS A 229 41.14 5.59 18.12
CA LYS A 229 41.93 4.38 18.45
C LYS A 229 41.20 3.46 19.44
N PHE A 230 40.64 4.00 20.53
CA PHE A 230 39.87 3.20 21.49
C PHE A 230 38.62 2.56 20.86
N GLN A 231 37.91 3.30 20.00
CA GLN A 231 36.77 2.76 19.24
C GLN A 231 37.18 1.62 18.31
N ALA A 232 38.31 1.75 17.60
CA ALA A 232 38.83 0.68 16.75
C ALA A 232 39.18 -0.59 17.55
N VAL A 233 39.82 -0.44 18.72
CA VAL A 233 40.17 -1.57 19.61
C VAL A 233 38.92 -2.29 20.14
N GLU A 234 37.86 -1.56 20.51
CA GLU A 234 36.61 -2.19 20.95
C GLU A 234 35.88 -2.90 19.80
N VAL A 235 35.93 -2.35 18.57
CA VAL A 235 35.40 -3.04 17.37
C VAL A 235 36.21 -4.31 17.05
N GLU A 236 37.54 -4.28 17.13
CA GLU A 236 38.37 -5.48 17.00
C GLU A 236 38.03 -6.56 18.04
N LYS A 237 37.78 -6.14 19.28
CA LYS A 237 37.36 -7.04 20.37
C LYS A 237 35.99 -7.65 20.08
N GLN A 238 35.02 -6.85 19.64
CA GLN A 238 33.70 -7.34 19.23
C GLN A 238 33.76 -8.28 18.03
N ILE A 239 34.66 -8.06 17.07
CA ILE A 239 34.88 -8.99 15.95
C ILE A 239 35.37 -10.35 16.48
N LYS A 240 36.41 -10.36 17.34
CA LYS A 240 36.95 -11.59 17.96
C LYS A 240 35.92 -12.32 18.81
N GLU A 241 35.09 -11.60 19.57
CA GLU A 241 33.96 -12.16 20.34
C GLU A 241 32.92 -12.83 19.43
N ASN A 242 32.59 -12.23 18.28
CA ASN A 242 31.67 -12.81 17.29
C ASN A 242 32.28 -13.99 16.51
N GLU A 243 33.59 -14.00 16.28
CA GLU A 243 34.32 -15.12 15.66
C GLU A 243 34.31 -16.34 16.60
N ILE A 244 34.66 -16.15 17.88
CA ILE A 244 34.59 -17.21 18.90
C ILE A 244 33.15 -17.74 19.05
N ALA A 245 32.14 -16.86 19.07
CA ALA A 245 30.73 -17.29 19.14
C ALA A 245 30.32 -18.14 17.92
N ARG A 246 30.83 -17.83 16.72
CA ARG A 246 30.59 -18.60 15.50
C ARG A 246 31.29 -19.97 15.54
N GLU A 247 32.53 -20.02 16.02
CA GLU A 247 33.27 -21.27 16.19
C GLU A 247 32.59 -22.20 17.20
N MET A 248 32.11 -21.65 18.32
CA MET A 248 31.35 -22.40 19.33
C MET A 248 30.05 -22.99 18.77
N GLU A 249 29.29 -22.24 17.97
CA GLU A 249 28.05 -22.76 17.36
C GLU A 249 28.35 -23.81 16.27
N LEU A 250 29.44 -23.64 15.50
CA LEU A 250 29.90 -24.66 14.55
C LEU A 250 30.31 -25.96 15.26
N ALA A 251 30.98 -25.88 16.41
CA ALA A 251 31.31 -27.04 17.25
C ALA A 251 30.04 -27.72 17.78
N ARG A 252 29.07 -26.93 18.30
CA ARG A 252 27.77 -27.43 18.78
C ARG A 252 26.98 -28.16 17.69
N MET A 253 26.95 -27.59 16.48
CA MET A 253 26.31 -28.20 15.30
C MET A 253 27.02 -29.47 14.81
N ALA A 254 28.34 -29.55 14.96
CA ALA A 254 29.12 -30.76 14.67
C ALA A 254 28.83 -31.88 15.68
N GLU A 255 28.76 -31.56 16.98
CA GLU A 255 28.37 -32.52 18.03
C GLU A 255 26.95 -33.05 17.79
N GLU A 256 25.96 -32.18 17.51
CA GLU A 256 24.61 -32.60 17.11
C GLU A 256 24.60 -33.48 15.85
N ALA A 257 25.51 -33.25 14.90
CA ALA A 257 25.63 -34.08 13.71
C ALA A 257 26.21 -35.47 14.02
N MET A 258 27.20 -35.56 14.92
CA MET A 258 27.73 -36.85 15.40
C MET A 258 26.69 -37.66 16.16
N ILE A 259 25.95 -37.03 17.09
CA ILE A 259 24.85 -37.68 17.84
C ILE A 259 23.77 -38.22 16.89
N ARG A 260 23.37 -37.43 15.88
CA ARG A 260 22.41 -37.88 14.85
C ARG A 260 22.95 -39.02 14.00
N ALA A 261 24.23 -39.00 13.61
CA ALA A 261 24.86 -40.07 12.85
C ALA A 261 24.92 -41.38 13.67
N GLU A 262 25.23 -41.30 14.96
CA GLU A 262 25.24 -42.45 15.86
C GLU A 262 23.82 -43.05 16.01
N ALA A 263 22.80 -42.21 16.19
CA ALA A 263 21.40 -42.65 16.26
C ALA A 263 20.94 -43.37 14.97
N VAL A 264 21.28 -42.83 13.79
CA VAL A 264 20.99 -43.48 12.50
C VAL A 264 21.72 -44.83 12.36
N ASN A 265 22.96 -44.94 12.84
CA ASN A 265 23.70 -46.19 12.80
C ASN A 265 23.13 -47.25 13.77
N LYS A 266 22.62 -46.85 14.94
CA LYS A 266 21.87 -47.74 15.85
C LYS A 266 20.60 -48.29 15.20
N ILE A 267 19.79 -47.42 14.58
CA ILE A 267 18.57 -47.84 13.86
C ILE A 267 18.90 -48.85 12.75
N ARG A 268 19.91 -48.57 11.91
CA ARG A 268 20.36 -49.50 10.85
C ARG A 268 20.81 -50.86 11.38
N HIS A 269 21.49 -50.89 12.53
CA HIS A 269 21.90 -52.13 13.18
C HIS A 269 20.68 -52.93 13.65
N ASP A 270 19.73 -52.28 14.31
CA ASP A 270 18.51 -52.92 14.80
C ASP A 270 17.59 -53.39 13.66
N GLU A 271 17.52 -52.65 12.55
CA GLU A 271 16.85 -53.10 11.32
C GLU A 271 17.48 -54.37 10.75
N ALA A 272 18.82 -54.43 10.67
CA ALA A 272 19.54 -55.61 10.19
C ALA A 272 19.34 -56.84 11.11
N GLU A 273 19.37 -56.65 12.42
CA GLU A 273 19.09 -57.70 13.41
C GLU A 273 17.64 -58.18 13.34
N ASN A 274 16.67 -57.28 13.18
CA ASN A 274 15.28 -57.64 12.99
C ASN A 274 15.05 -58.36 11.65
N TYR A 275 15.79 -58.02 10.60
CA TYR A 275 15.74 -58.72 9.32
C TYR A 275 16.26 -60.16 9.45
N LYS A 276 17.42 -60.39 10.10
CA LYS A 276 17.94 -61.74 10.40
C LYS A 276 16.90 -62.59 11.12
N LYS A 277 16.33 -62.08 12.22
CA LYS A 277 15.30 -62.76 13.03
C LYS A 277 14.03 -63.09 12.24
N ARG A 278 13.64 -62.27 11.26
CA ARG A 278 12.53 -62.57 10.33
C ARG A 278 12.90 -63.72 9.37
N MET A 279 14.10 -63.70 8.80
CA MET A 279 14.58 -64.74 7.88
C MET A 279 14.74 -66.10 8.58
N GLU A 280 15.23 -66.12 9.82
CA GLU A 280 15.33 -67.31 10.67
C GLU A 280 13.96 -67.93 10.94
N LYS A 281 12.98 -67.12 11.40
CA LYS A 281 11.59 -67.58 11.60
C LYS A 281 10.96 -68.09 10.30
N GLN A 282 11.20 -67.41 9.17
CA GLN A 282 10.71 -67.87 7.87
C GLN A 282 11.38 -69.20 7.44
N ALA A 283 12.63 -69.44 7.82
CA ALA A 283 13.32 -70.72 7.59
C ALA A 283 12.82 -71.85 8.51
N GLN A 284 12.46 -71.54 9.76
CA GLN A 284 11.80 -72.48 10.69
C GLN A 284 10.43 -72.92 10.15
N LEU A 285 9.55 -71.96 9.85
CA LEU A 285 8.22 -72.21 9.28
C LEU A 285 8.27 -73.03 7.97
N ARG A 286 9.27 -72.79 7.11
CA ARG A 286 9.48 -73.61 5.89
C ARG A 286 9.83 -75.07 6.20
N LYS A 287 10.62 -75.34 7.24
CA LYS A 287 10.95 -76.71 7.66
C LYS A 287 9.71 -77.41 8.24
N GLU A 288 8.97 -76.73 9.10
CA GLU A 288 7.71 -77.23 9.69
C GLU A 288 6.68 -77.57 8.60
N TYR A 289 6.47 -76.67 7.64
CA TYR A 289 5.58 -76.88 6.50
C TYR A 289 6.02 -78.04 5.60
N MET A 290 7.33 -78.23 5.41
CA MET A 290 7.87 -79.36 4.65
C MET A 290 7.64 -80.70 5.36
N LEU A 291 7.78 -80.74 6.70
CA LEU A 291 7.50 -81.93 7.51
C LEU A 291 6.00 -82.28 7.51
N LEU A 292 5.13 -81.28 7.69
CA LEU A 292 3.67 -81.47 7.64
C LEU A 292 3.23 -81.98 6.25
N ASN A 293 3.79 -81.43 5.17
CA ASN A 293 3.54 -81.92 3.81
C ASN A 293 4.15 -83.29 3.51
N ALA A 294 5.13 -83.78 4.29
CA ALA A 294 5.53 -85.18 4.22
C ALA A 294 4.48 -86.07 4.90
N GLN A 295 4.11 -85.74 6.14
CA GLN A 295 3.09 -86.46 6.91
C GLN A 295 1.76 -86.58 6.13
N ILE A 296 1.25 -85.49 5.55
CA ILE A 296 0.02 -85.50 4.74
C ILE A 296 0.14 -86.43 3.52
N ARG A 297 1.30 -86.51 2.87
CA ARG A 297 1.51 -87.43 1.73
C ARG A 297 1.54 -88.89 2.17
N ASP A 298 2.13 -89.18 3.34
CA ASP A 298 2.22 -90.55 3.84
C ASP A 298 0.89 -91.04 4.43
N SER A 299 0.11 -90.16 5.09
CA SER A 299 -1.27 -90.45 5.48
C SER A 299 -2.17 -90.73 4.27
N LYS A 300 -2.02 -89.99 3.16
CA LYS A 300 -2.79 -90.23 1.94
C LYS A 300 -2.48 -91.57 1.27
N LYS A 301 -1.22 -92.02 1.26
CA LYS A 301 -0.87 -93.37 0.77
C LYS A 301 -1.58 -94.46 1.60
N LEU A 302 -1.58 -94.31 2.93
CA LEU A 302 -2.26 -95.25 3.83
C LEU A 302 -3.77 -95.26 3.60
N GLU A 303 -4.37 -94.10 3.35
CA GLU A 303 -5.78 -93.96 2.95
C GLU A 303 -6.05 -94.63 1.58
N GLU A 304 -5.19 -94.44 0.58
CA GLU A 304 -5.25 -95.12 -0.72
C GLU A 304 -5.11 -96.65 -0.58
N GLU A 305 -4.19 -97.14 0.26
CA GLU A 305 -4.02 -98.57 0.56
C GLU A 305 -5.26 -99.17 1.24
N MET A 306 -5.86 -98.47 2.22
CA MET A 306 -7.12 -98.90 2.85
C MET A 306 -8.28 -98.94 1.86
N ASN A 307 -8.47 -97.88 1.05
CA ASN A 307 -9.51 -97.83 0.02
C ASN A 307 -9.37 -98.98 -1.00
N ASN A 308 -8.14 -99.33 -1.40
CA ASN A 308 -7.90 -100.47 -2.28
C ASN A 308 -8.32 -101.80 -1.64
N ILE A 309 -8.09 -102.00 -0.33
CA ILE A 309 -8.53 -103.19 0.41
C ILE A 309 -10.06 -103.25 0.47
N GLU A 310 -10.75 -102.14 0.74
CA GLU A 310 -12.21 -102.09 0.78
C GLU A 310 -12.84 -102.38 -0.59
N VAL A 311 -12.29 -101.82 -1.68
CA VAL A 311 -12.74 -102.11 -3.05
C VAL A 311 -12.62 -103.59 -3.39
N LEU A 312 -11.54 -104.27 -2.99
CA LEU A 312 -11.37 -105.71 -3.18
C LEU A 312 -12.41 -106.53 -2.39
N GLN A 313 -12.74 -106.12 -1.16
CA GLN A 313 -13.79 -106.76 -0.37
C GLN A 313 -15.18 -106.59 -0.99
N ILE A 314 -15.50 -105.41 -1.52
CA ILE A 314 -16.75 -105.13 -2.25
C ILE A 314 -16.86 -106.00 -3.52
N GLN A 315 -15.75 -106.18 -4.26
CA GLN A 315 -15.71 -107.04 -5.44
C GLN A 315 -15.96 -108.53 -5.09
N GLU A 316 -15.30 -109.06 -4.05
CA GLU A 316 -15.54 -110.43 -3.57
C GLU A 316 -16.97 -110.65 -3.06
N TYR A 317 -17.54 -109.68 -2.33
CA TYR A 317 -18.94 -109.72 -1.91
C TYR A 317 -19.89 -109.76 -3.12
N THR A 318 -19.63 -108.89 -4.12
CA THR A 318 -20.44 -108.78 -5.33
C THR A 318 -20.40 -110.05 -6.17
N ARG A 319 -19.22 -110.67 -6.37
CA ARG A 319 -19.12 -111.96 -7.08
C ARG A 319 -19.94 -113.04 -6.37
N LYS A 320 -19.77 -113.17 -5.05
CA LYS A 320 -20.54 -114.12 -4.21
C LYS A 320 -22.04 -113.81 -4.15
N LYS A 321 -22.50 -112.60 -4.50
CA LYS A 321 -23.92 -112.26 -4.64
C LYS A 321 -24.45 -112.70 -6.00
N ASN A 322 -23.77 -112.31 -7.07
CA ASN A 322 -24.15 -112.64 -8.45
C ASN A 322 -24.18 -114.16 -8.69
N GLU A 323 -23.23 -114.93 -8.12
CA GLU A 323 -23.22 -116.39 -8.14
C GLU A 323 -24.52 -117.02 -7.58
N ARG A 324 -25.08 -116.44 -6.50
CA ARG A 324 -26.34 -116.89 -5.89
C ARG A 324 -27.57 -116.49 -6.70
N GLU A 325 -27.57 -115.29 -7.27
CA GLU A 325 -28.68 -114.80 -8.12
C GLU A 325 -28.77 -115.62 -9.43
N ILE A 326 -27.64 -115.90 -10.08
CA ILE A 326 -27.57 -116.76 -11.28
C ILE A 326 -28.05 -118.19 -10.99
N ALA A 327 -27.79 -118.74 -9.80
CA ALA A 327 -28.31 -120.05 -9.41
C ALA A 327 -29.85 -120.03 -9.28
N PHE A 328 -30.40 -119.00 -8.63
CA PHE A 328 -31.84 -118.82 -8.44
C PHE A 328 -32.61 -118.58 -9.76
N GLU A 329 -32.04 -117.80 -10.70
CA GLU A 329 -32.64 -117.59 -12.02
C GLU A 329 -32.75 -118.88 -12.83
N ARG A 330 -31.71 -119.72 -12.81
CA ARG A 330 -31.73 -121.05 -13.48
C ARG A 330 -32.82 -121.94 -12.90
N GLU A 331 -33.11 -121.85 -11.61
CA GLU A 331 -34.21 -122.58 -10.97
C GLU A 331 -35.58 -122.08 -11.47
N GLN A 332 -35.78 -120.75 -11.54
CA GLN A 332 -37.01 -120.17 -12.07
C GLN A 332 -37.23 -120.48 -13.56
N GLN A 333 -36.19 -120.44 -14.39
CA GLN A 333 -36.30 -120.71 -15.82
C GLN A 333 -36.82 -122.13 -16.09
N LYS A 334 -36.34 -123.15 -15.35
CA LYS A 334 -36.90 -124.51 -15.41
C LYS A 334 -38.39 -124.53 -15.09
N GLN A 335 -38.82 -123.81 -14.04
CA GLN A 335 -40.24 -123.75 -13.64
C GLN A 335 -41.12 -123.03 -14.66
N LYS A 336 -40.62 -122.01 -15.37
CA LYS A 336 -41.34 -121.32 -16.45
C LYS A 336 -41.56 -122.25 -17.65
N LEU A 337 -40.51 -122.92 -18.13
CA LEU A 337 -40.58 -123.87 -19.25
C LEU A 337 -41.55 -125.04 -19.01
N LEU A 338 -41.73 -125.48 -17.75
CA LEU A 338 -42.72 -126.50 -17.39
C LEU A 338 -44.17 -125.97 -17.48
N LYS A 339 -44.40 -124.69 -17.17
CA LYS A 339 -45.74 -124.06 -17.25
C LYS A 339 -46.11 -123.70 -18.69
N GLU A 340 -45.16 -123.22 -19.49
CA GLU A 340 -45.39 -122.93 -20.91
C GLU A 340 -45.79 -124.18 -21.70
N LYS A 341 -45.18 -125.34 -21.39
CA LYS A 341 -45.54 -126.63 -22.01
C LYS A 341 -46.98 -127.09 -21.72
N SER A 342 -47.59 -126.71 -20.59
CA SER A 342 -49.00 -127.03 -20.33
C SER A 342 -49.94 -126.05 -21.03
N ILE A 343 -49.59 -124.75 -21.04
CA ILE A 343 -50.37 -123.69 -21.71
C ILE A 343 -50.44 -123.94 -23.23
N ALA A 344 -49.31 -124.28 -23.88
CA ALA A 344 -49.27 -124.57 -25.31
C ALA A 344 -50.20 -125.74 -25.70
N LYS A 345 -50.32 -126.77 -24.86
CA LYS A 345 -51.23 -127.91 -25.09
C LYS A 345 -52.71 -127.50 -25.01
N ILE A 346 -53.05 -126.53 -24.16
CA ILE A 346 -54.41 -125.98 -24.04
C ILE A 346 -54.72 -125.09 -25.25
N GLN A 347 -53.79 -124.23 -25.67
CA GLN A 347 -53.95 -123.35 -26.84
C GLN A 347 -54.12 -124.14 -28.14
N ALA A 348 -53.35 -125.22 -28.36
CA ALA A 348 -53.51 -126.08 -29.53
C ALA A 348 -54.90 -126.74 -29.60
N SER A 349 -55.48 -127.13 -28.45
CA SER A 349 -56.84 -127.66 -28.37
C SER A 349 -57.89 -126.59 -28.71
N GLN A 350 -57.70 -125.36 -28.22
CA GLN A 350 -58.61 -124.24 -28.51
C GLN A 350 -58.57 -123.84 -29.99
N GLN A 351 -57.38 -123.77 -30.61
CA GLN A 351 -57.22 -123.41 -32.02
C GLN A 351 -58.03 -124.35 -32.94
N ALA A 352 -57.94 -125.66 -32.74
CA ALA A 352 -58.70 -126.64 -33.52
C ALA A 352 -60.23 -126.46 -33.42
N THR A 353 -60.75 -125.89 -32.32
CA THR A 353 -62.18 -125.56 -32.18
C THR A 353 -62.59 -124.27 -32.90
N TYR A 354 -61.65 -123.34 -33.13
CA TYR A 354 -61.88 -122.16 -33.97
C TYR A 354 -61.87 -122.52 -35.46
N ASP A 355 -60.94 -123.36 -35.90
CA ASP A 355 -60.82 -123.77 -37.31
C ASP A 355 -62.08 -124.54 -37.78
N LEU A 356 -62.65 -125.38 -36.90
CA LEU A 356 -63.92 -126.09 -37.13
C LEU A 356 -65.18 -125.19 -37.04
N ARG A 357 -65.00 -123.92 -36.65
CA ARG A 357 -66.05 -122.89 -36.67
C ARG A 357 -65.96 -122.05 -37.96
N ALA A 358 -64.76 -121.61 -38.34
CA ALA A 358 -64.53 -120.85 -39.57
C ALA A 358 -65.07 -121.59 -40.81
N THR A 359 -64.81 -122.89 -40.91
CA THR A 359 -65.31 -123.77 -41.99
C THR A 359 -66.85 -123.87 -42.07
N LYS A 360 -67.59 -123.61 -40.98
CA LYS A 360 -69.06 -123.50 -41.01
C LYS A 360 -69.54 -122.14 -41.50
N ASP A 361 -68.79 -121.07 -41.20
CA ASP A 361 -69.15 -119.71 -41.59
C ASP A 361 -68.86 -119.48 -43.09
N GLU A 362 -67.83 -120.11 -43.67
CA GLU A 362 -67.64 -120.17 -45.13
C GLU A 362 -68.82 -120.82 -45.87
N LEU A 363 -69.36 -121.93 -45.33
CA LEU A 363 -70.55 -122.60 -45.89
C LEU A 363 -71.81 -121.73 -45.81
N ASN A 364 -71.92 -120.83 -44.82
CA ASN A 364 -72.99 -119.84 -44.77
C ASN A 364 -72.77 -118.69 -45.76
N ALA A 365 -71.54 -118.20 -45.93
CA ALA A 365 -71.22 -117.16 -46.91
C ALA A 365 -71.57 -117.59 -48.35
N LEU A 366 -71.30 -118.86 -48.70
CA LEU A 366 -71.69 -119.44 -50.00
C LEU A 366 -73.22 -119.48 -50.20
N ARG A 367 -74.00 -119.79 -49.14
CA ARG A 367 -75.47 -119.77 -49.20
C ARG A 367 -76.01 -118.36 -49.43
N VAL A 368 -75.48 -117.35 -48.73
CA VAL A 368 -75.88 -115.94 -48.91
C VAL A 368 -75.59 -115.46 -50.33
N ARG A 369 -74.43 -115.81 -50.90
CA ARG A 369 -74.08 -115.47 -52.28
C ARG A 369 -75.09 -116.04 -53.30
N ASP A 370 -75.42 -117.32 -53.18
CA ASP A 370 -76.39 -117.98 -54.07
C ASP A 370 -77.82 -117.43 -53.88
N GLN A 371 -78.16 -116.98 -52.66
CA GLN A 371 -79.46 -116.36 -52.36
C GLN A 371 -79.60 -114.98 -53.03
N VAL A 372 -78.55 -114.15 -53.03
CA VAL A 372 -78.52 -112.86 -53.75
C VAL A 372 -78.63 -113.06 -55.26
N GLU A 373 -77.94 -114.06 -55.83
CA GLU A 373 -78.02 -114.33 -57.27
C GLU A 373 -79.43 -114.77 -57.72
N ARG A 374 -80.14 -115.56 -56.90
CA ARG A 374 -81.54 -115.96 -57.15
C ARG A 374 -82.51 -114.77 -57.14
N GLU A 375 -82.25 -113.73 -56.35
CA GLU A 375 -83.09 -112.52 -56.34
C GLU A 375 -82.75 -111.56 -57.49
N TRP A 376 -81.48 -111.45 -57.86
CA TRP A 376 -81.07 -110.70 -59.05
C TRP A 376 -81.70 -111.29 -60.32
N ARG A 377 -81.61 -112.61 -60.54
CA ARG A 377 -82.31 -113.33 -61.61
C ARG A 377 -83.84 -113.34 -61.47
N ARG A 378 -84.42 -112.75 -60.40
CA ARG A 378 -85.88 -112.52 -60.28
C ARG A 378 -86.26 -111.14 -60.80
N LYS A 379 -85.56 -110.09 -60.35
CA LYS A 379 -85.77 -108.71 -60.81
C LYS A 379 -85.59 -108.55 -62.32
N GLU A 380 -84.55 -109.15 -62.90
CA GLU A 380 -84.30 -109.06 -64.35
C GLU A 380 -85.47 -109.64 -65.18
N ARG A 381 -86.06 -110.77 -64.73
CA ARG A 381 -87.26 -111.34 -65.36
C ARG A 381 -88.51 -110.47 -65.16
N GLU A 382 -88.69 -109.88 -63.97
CA GLU A 382 -89.82 -108.98 -63.71
C GLU A 382 -89.73 -107.69 -64.54
N GLU A 383 -88.52 -107.16 -64.80
CA GLU A 383 -88.31 -106.02 -65.68
C GLU A 383 -88.49 -106.36 -67.17
N ALA A 384 -88.06 -107.56 -67.60
CA ALA A 384 -88.35 -108.07 -68.94
C ALA A 384 -89.85 -108.25 -69.18
N ILE A 385 -90.59 -108.83 -68.22
CA ILE A 385 -92.05 -108.97 -68.28
C ILE A 385 -92.75 -107.61 -68.36
N LYS A 386 -92.30 -106.61 -67.57
CA LYS A 386 -92.86 -105.25 -67.63
C LYS A 386 -92.63 -104.58 -68.98
N LYS A 387 -91.46 -104.74 -69.60
CA LYS A 387 -91.21 -104.24 -70.96
C LYS A 387 -92.10 -104.92 -72.00
N ALA A 388 -92.23 -106.26 -71.94
CA ALA A 388 -93.11 -107.01 -72.82
C ALA A 388 -94.58 -106.57 -72.71
N ALA A 389 -95.07 -106.32 -71.49
CA ALA A 389 -96.44 -105.84 -71.26
C ALA A 389 -96.71 -104.46 -71.89
N VAL A 390 -95.77 -103.51 -71.76
CA VAL A 390 -95.89 -102.17 -72.37
C VAL A 390 -95.85 -102.25 -73.91
N GLU A 391 -95.00 -103.12 -74.47
CA GLU A 391 -94.92 -103.32 -75.92
C GLU A 391 -96.14 -104.07 -76.49
N GLU A 392 -96.72 -104.99 -75.71
CA GLU A 392 -97.99 -105.64 -76.04
C GLU A 392 -99.18 -104.65 -75.97
N GLU A 393 -99.20 -103.72 -75.01
CA GLU A 393 -100.21 -102.66 -74.92
C GLU A 393 -100.14 -101.69 -76.10
N LEU A 394 -98.94 -101.25 -76.49
CA LEU A 394 -98.74 -100.44 -77.70
C LEU A 394 -99.19 -101.19 -78.98
N ASN A 395 -98.93 -102.50 -79.07
CA ASN A 395 -99.42 -103.33 -80.17
C ASN A 395 -100.92 -103.66 -80.07
N ALA A 396 -101.54 -103.58 -78.89
CA ALA A 396 -103.00 -103.68 -78.71
C ALA A 396 -103.70 -102.39 -79.18
N ILE A 397 -103.11 -101.22 -78.91
CA ILE A 397 -103.58 -99.93 -79.43
C ILE A 397 -103.50 -99.89 -80.96
N ARG A 398 -102.36 -100.30 -81.55
CA ARG A 398 -102.23 -100.45 -83.02
C ARG A 398 -103.26 -101.44 -83.61
N ARG A 399 -103.47 -102.59 -82.96
CA ARG A 399 -104.49 -103.56 -83.39
C ARG A 399 -105.89 -102.96 -83.37
N LYS A 400 -106.29 -102.25 -82.30
CA LYS A 400 -107.58 -101.54 -82.24
C LYS A 400 -107.74 -100.52 -83.36
N GLN A 401 -106.71 -99.71 -83.65
CA GLN A 401 -106.75 -98.73 -84.74
C GLN A 401 -107.01 -99.38 -86.12
N ILE A 402 -106.40 -100.55 -86.39
CA ILE A 402 -106.65 -101.34 -87.60
C ILE A 402 -108.05 -101.98 -87.58
N GLU A 403 -108.52 -102.41 -86.41
CA GLU A 403 -109.79 -103.12 -86.24
C GLU A 403 -111.00 -102.18 -86.33
N ASP A 404 -110.87 -100.94 -85.87
CA ASP A 404 -111.89 -99.90 -86.07
C ASP A 404 -111.93 -99.41 -87.53
N GLN A 405 -110.79 -99.37 -88.25
CA GLN A 405 -110.79 -99.21 -89.72
C GLN A 405 -111.51 -100.38 -90.42
N ARG A 406 -111.30 -101.62 -89.98
CA ARG A 406 -112.03 -102.80 -90.51
C ARG A 406 -113.53 -102.73 -90.22
N ARG A 407 -113.94 -102.19 -89.07
CA ARG A 407 -115.37 -102.00 -88.72
C ARG A 407 -116.07 -100.99 -89.62
N ALA A 408 -115.39 -99.91 -90.02
CA ALA A 408 -115.93 -98.96 -91.00
C ALA A 408 -116.22 -99.66 -92.34
N TYR A 409 -115.20 -100.29 -92.93
CA TYR A 409 -115.33 -101.08 -94.17
C TYR A 409 -116.41 -102.17 -94.08
N ALA A 410 -116.51 -102.87 -92.94
CA ALA A 410 -117.52 -103.90 -92.73
C ALA A 410 -118.95 -103.34 -92.69
N PHE A 411 -119.15 -102.12 -92.17
CA PHE A 411 -120.45 -101.45 -92.14
C PHE A 411 -120.90 -101.00 -93.54
N GLU A 412 -119.96 -100.62 -94.40
CA GLU A 412 -120.22 -100.24 -95.79
C GLU A 412 -120.59 -101.49 -96.63
N ILE A 413 -119.80 -102.57 -96.52
CA ILE A 413 -120.11 -103.88 -97.14
C ILE A 413 -121.47 -104.43 -96.66
N GLN A 414 -121.83 -104.22 -95.39
CA GLN A 414 -123.14 -104.64 -94.87
C GLN A 414 -124.29 -103.83 -95.49
N ARG A 415 -124.10 -102.52 -95.71
CA ARG A 415 -125.10 -101.66 -96.38
C ARG A 415 -125.31 -102.06 -97.83
N GLU A 416 -124.23 -102.26 -98.59
CA GLU A 416 -124.31 -102.78 -99.97
C GLU A 416 -125.04 -104.12 -100.02
N LYS A 417 -124.73 -105.04 -99.10
CA LYS A 417 -125.42 -106.34 -99.01
C LYS A 417 -126.92 -106.19 -98.76
N GLU A 418 -127.34 -105.32 -97.84
CA GLU A 418 -128.76 -105.09 -97.56
C GLU A 418 -129.52 -104.41 -98.72
N GLU A 419 -128.81 -103.72 -99.62
CA GLU A 419 -129.37 -103.23 -100.88
C GLU A 419 -129.46 -104.36 -101.93
N THR A 420 -128.42 -105.18 -102.10
CA THR A 420 -128.49 -106.36 -102.99
C THR A 420 -129.53 -107.39 -102.54
N GLU A 421 -129.76 -107.56 -101.23
CA GLU A 421 -130.72 -108.53 -100.70
C GLU A 421 -132.18 -108.07 -100.92
N LYS A 422 -132.44 -106.76 -100.98
CA LYS A 422 -133.74 -106.21 -101.41
C LYS A 422 -133.99 -106.51 -102.89
N ILE A 423 -133.00 -106.32 -103.74
CA ILE A 423 -133.07 -106.64 -105.19
C ILE A 423 -133.27 -108.15 -105.40
N ALA A 424 -132.57 -109.00 -104.62
CA ALA A 424 -132.74 -110.45 -104.67
C ALA A 424 -134.14 -110.90 -104.22
N LYS A 425 -134.74 -110.26 -103.21
CA LYS A 425 -136.09 -110.58 -102.72
C LYS A 425 -137.18 -110.26 -103.76
N LEU A 426 -137.05 -109.15 -104.50
CA LEU A 426 -137.94 -108.85 -105.64
C LEU A 426 -137.90 -109.94 -106.72
N ASN A 427 -136.69 -110.39 -107.10
CA ASN A 427 -136.53 -111.48 -108.06
C ASN A 427 -137.14 -112.82 -107.59
N ILE A 428 -137.16 -113.08 -106.28
CA ILE A 428 -137.77 -114.30 -105.72
C ILE A 428 -139.31 -114.29 -105.84
N GLU A 429 -139.96 -113.13 -105.84
CA GLU A 429 -141.42 -113.03 -105.97
C GLU A 429 -141.90 -113.18 -107.42
N ASP A 430 -141.21 -112.59 -108.39
CA ASP A 430 -141.61 -112.68 -109.80
C ASP A 430 -141.36 -114.07 -110.40
N ILE A 431 -140.30 -114.77 -109.99
CA ILE A 431 -140.09 -116.18 -110.36
C ILE A 431 -141.22 -117.08 -109.82
N LYS A 432 -141.81 -116.77 -108.67
CA LYS A 432 -143.00 -117.49 -108.16
C LYS A 432 -144.25 -117.22 -108.99
N LYS A 433 -144.48 -115.95 -109.39
CA LYS A 433 -145.60 -115.60 -110.30
C LYS A 433 -145.45 -116.28 -111.67
N SER A 434 -144.22 -116.44 -112.18
CA SER A 434 -143.97 -117.18 -113.42
C SER A 434 -144.43 -118.63 -113.31
N LYS A 435 -144.19 -119.32 -112.18
CA LYS A 435 -144.66 -120.70 -111.98
C LYS A 435 -146.19 -120.82 -112.04
N GLU A 436 -146.93 -119.90 -111.42
CA GLU A 436 -148.40 -119.90 -111.48
C GLU A 436 -148.98 -119.54 -112.86
N MET A 437 -148.20 -118.86 -113.71
CA MET A 437 -148.53 -118.58 -115.10
C MET A 437 -148.17 -119.75 -116.01
N ASP A 438 -147.03 -120.40 -115.80
CA ASP A 438 -146.57 -121.53 -116.62
C ASP A 438 -147.35 -122.84 -116.35
N GLU A 439 -148.01 -122.98 -115.19
CA GLU A 439 -148.96 -124.07 -114.93
C GLU A 439 -150.34 -123.87 -115.59
N LYS A 440 -150.66 -122.64 -116.02
CA LYS A 440 -151.88 -122.30 -116.78
C LYS A 440 -151.61 -122.20 -118.28
N ASN A 441 -150.45 -121.67 -118.63
CA ASN A 441 -149.81 -121.68 -119.94
C ASN A 441 -148.48 -122.47 -119.79
N LYS A 442 -148.40 -123.80 -119.90
CA LYS A 442 -148.72 -124.51 -121.13
C LYS A 442 -148.93 -126.02 -120.96
N MET A 443 -150.00 -126.63 -121.47
CA MET A 443 -151.31 -126.12 -121.94
C MET A 443 -151.39 -125.14 -123.18
N VAL A 444 -150.40 -124.27 -123.56
CA VAL A 444 -150.50 -122.98 -124.39
C VAL A 444 -149.22 -122.22 -125.06
N ILE A 445 -148.53 -121.07 -124.54
CA ILE A 445 -147.64 -119.91 -125.20
C ILE A 445 -146.14 -119.31 -124.77
N SER A 446 -145.71 -117.98 -124.50
CA SER A 446 -144.25 -117.33 -124.54
C SER A 446 -143.75 -115.97 -123.71
N ASN A 447 -142.52 -115.27 -123.88
CA ASN A 447 -141.79 -114.14 -123.02
C ASN A 447 -140.67 -113.05 -123.61
N ILE A 448 -139.92 -112.11 -122.87
CA ILE A 448 -139.03 -110.85 -123.29
C ILE A 448 -137.75 -110.26 -122.41
N ILE A 449 -136.99 -109.08 -122.69
CA ILE A 449 -135.66 -108.49 -122.05
C ILE A 449 -135.20 -106.90 -122.21
N ILE A 450 -134.13 -106.27 -121.53
CA ILE A 450 -133.59 -104.78 -121.58
C ILE A 450 -132.09 -104.35 -121.02
N TRP A 451 -131.50 -103.07 -121.09
CA TRP A 451 -130.10 -102.51 -120.64
C TRP A 451 -129.77 -100.91 -120.53
N GLU A 452 -128.57 -100.33 -120.05
CA GLU A 452 -128.13 -98.81 -119.88
C GLU A 452 -126.58 -98.33 -119.60
N PHE A 453 -126.17 -97.00 -119.37
CA PHE A 453 -124.76 -96.28 -119.35
C PHE A 453 -124.51 -94.98 -118.35
N LEU A 454 -123.53 -93.95 -118.24
CA LEU A 454 -122.08 -93.46 -118.60
C LEU A 454 -121.52 -92.01 -117.96
N ASP A 455 -120.17 -91.71 -117.81
CA ASP A 455 -119.21 -90.43 -117.76
C ASP A 455 -118.93 -89.27 -116.64
N GLU A 456 -117.69 -88.58 -116.56
CA GLU A 456 -117.25 -87.28 -115.78
C GLU A 456 -115.72 -86.68 -115.81
N ILE A 457 -115.33 -85.38 -115.46
CA ILE A 457 -113.89 -84.73 -115.43
C ILE A 457 -113.53 -83.26 -114.78
N ILE A 458 -112.22 -82.86 -114.48
CA ILE A 458 -111.47 -81.47 -114.39
C ILE A 458 -110.93 -80.82 -113.00
N LEU A 459 -110.04 -79.76 -112.66
CA LEU A 459 -108.95 -78.72 -113.10
C LEU A 459 -108.16 -77.99 -111.87
N PHE A 460 -107.05 -77.13 -111.99
CA PHE A 460 -106.56 -75.86 -111.21
C PHE A 460 -104.99 -75.43 -111.07
N ASN A 461 -104.58 -74.19 -110.57
CA ASN A 461 -103.17 -73.58 -110.31
C ASN A 461 -103.15 -72.20 -109.47
N LEU A 462 -102.17 -71.26 -109.08
CA LEU A 462 -100.68 -70.85 -109.14
C LEU A 462 -100.30 -69.61 -108.15
N GLU A 463 -99.03 -69.21 -107.73
CA GLU A 463 -98.61 -67.90 -107.00
C GLU A 463 -97.04 -67.44 -106.86
N ASN A 464 -96.60 -66.46 -105.97
CA ASN A 464 -95.35 -65.56 -105.93
C ASN A 464 -94.67 -65.28 -104.47
N TYR A 465 -93.79 -64.32 -103.96
CA TYR A 465 -92.88 -63.11 -104.25
C TYR A 465 -91.81 -62.76 -103.06
N THR A 466 -90.83 -61.76 -103.08
CA THR A 466 -89.72 -61.51 -102.03
C THR A 466 -88.99 -60.07 -101.84
N PHE A 467 -88.17 -59.78 -100.75
CA PHE A 467 -87.30 -58.53 -100.38
C PHE A 467 -86.37 -58.74 -99.08
N TYR A 468 -85.48 -57.94 -98.37
CA TYR A 468 -84.47 -56.76 -98.41
C TYR A 468 -83.98 -56.36 -96.90
N PHE A 469 -82.94 -55.64 -96.31
CA PHE A 469 -81.56 -55.00 -96.47
C PHE A 469 -80.90 -54.49 -95.07
N LYS A 470 -79.56 -54.14 -94.85
CA LYS A 470 -78.89 -53.65 -93.53
C LYS A 470 -77.40 -53.04 -93.52
N THR A 471 -76.90 -52.25 -92.49
CA THR A 471 -75.48 -51.66 -92.27
C THR A 471 -74.93 -51.32 -90.79
N CYS A 472 -73.64 -50.83 -90.61
CA CYS A 472 -72.96 -49.91 -89.55
C CYS A 472 -72.11 -50.35 -88.25
N ILE A 473 -71.01 -49.62 -87.79
CA ILE A 473 -70.12 -49.82 -86.53
C ILE A 473 -68.96 -48.76 -86.12
N LEU A 474 -68.56 -48.59 -84.79
CA LEU A 474 -67.22 -48.20 -84.10
C LEU A 474 -67.24 -48.74 -82.60
N PHE A 475 -66.20 -48.52 -81.74
CA PHE A 475 -66.13 -48.60 -80.23
C PHE A 475 -65.58 -49.86 -79.46
N ASN A 476 -64.97 -49.69 -78.24
CA ASN A 476 -64.42 -50.77 -77.34
C ASN A 476 -63.93 -50.32 -75.89
N ILE A 477 -63.24 -51.22 -75.12
CA ILE A 477 -62.16 -50.99 -74.06
C ILE A 477 -62.39 -51.18 -72.50
N ASN A 478 -61.34 -51.68 -71.78
CA ASN A 478 -60.86 -51.58 -70.35
C ASN A 478 -61.78 -51.51 -69.07
N LYS A 479 -61.35 -52.14 -67.93
CA LYS A 479 -60.77 -51.44 -66.72
C LYS A 479 -60.19 -52.31 -65.56
N LEU A 480 -59.62 -51.61 -64.55
CA LEU A 480 -58.63 -51.96 -63.50
C LEU A 480 -59.16 -52.53 -62.14
N VAL A 481 -58.30 -53.33 -61.49
CA VAL A 481 -57.77 -53.23 -60.09
C VAL A 481 -58.66 -52.70 -58.95
N LYS A 482 -58.87 -53.53 -57.91
CA LYS A 482 -58.36 -53.24 -56.54
C LYS A 482 -58.26 -54.49 -55.66
#